data_AF-A0A9D6EW55-F1
#
_entry.id   AF-A0A9D6EW55-F1
#
_cell.length_a   1.000
_cell.length_b   1.000
_cell.length_c   1.000
_cell.angle_alpha   90.00
_cell.angle_beta   90.00
_cell.angle_gamma   90.00
#
_symmetry.space_group_name_H-M   'P 1'
#
loop_
_entity.id
_entity.type
_entity.pdbx_description
1 polymer ?
#
loop_
_entity_poly.entity_id
_entity_poly.type
_entity_poly.pdbx_seq_one_letter_code
_entity_poly.pdbx_strand_id
1 'polypeptide(L)'
;MFKILIVCEDEKGEDKPEVRIDRLVNRKGVSVEEAKEETVVREAKNLEKWGRLYAKGDKNWVYWDKKYYDLIINTYNHNQEETLKIALKGLGIDVESSKP
;
A
#
# COMPACT_ATOMS: atom_id res chain seq x y z
N MET A 1 5.38 -6.63 15.98
CA MET A 1 5.32 -6.78 14.51
C MET A 1 5.21 -5.38 13.95
N PHE A 2 6.20 -4.95 13.16
CA PHE A 2 6.21 -3.64 12.51
C PHE A 2 5.30 -3.68 11.26
N LYS A 3 4.41 -2.72 11.10
CA LYS A 3 3.38 -2.67 10.05
C LYS A 3 3.52 -1.40 9.23
N ILE A 4 3.56 -1.57 7.92
CA ILE A 4 3.66 -0.46 6.96
C ILE A 4 2.36 -0.40 6.16
N LEU A 5 1.72 0.78 6.12
CA LEU A 5 0.62 1.07 5.22
C LEU A 5 1.14 1.79 3.99
N ILE A 6 0.78 1.28 2.81
CA ILE A 6 1.06 1.94 1.54
C ILE A 6 -0.23 2.59 1.04
N VAL A 7 -0.18 3.89 0.78
CA VAL A 7 -1.31 4.67 0.25
C VAL A 7 -0.95 5.34 -1.06
N CYS A 8 -1.96 5.83 -1.78
CA CYS A 8 -1.80 6.63 -2.98
C CYS A 8 -2.74 7.84 -2.87
N GLU A 9 -2.42 8.75 -1.94
CA GLU A 9 -3.26 9.91 -1.62
C GLU A 9 -2.69 11.18 -2.24
N ASP A 10 -3.54 12.09 -2.70
CA ASP A 10 -3.10 13.43 -3.13
C ASP A 10 -2.79 14.36 -1.93
N GLU A 11 -2.47 15.62 -2.23
CA GLU A 11 -2.20 16.66 -1.22
C GLU A 11 -3.38 16.93 -0.28
N LYS A 12 -4.60 16.56 -0.67
CA LYS A 12 -5.82 16.69 0.13
C LYS A 12 -6.10 15.44 0.97
N GLY A 13 -5.30 14.39 0.82
CA GLY A 13 -5.49 13.11 1.50
C GLY A 13 -6.52 12.20 0.84
N GLU A 14 -6.91 12.48 -0.41
CA GLU A 14 -7.88 11.66 -1.14
C GLU A 14 -7.17 10.53 -1.90
N ASP A 15 -7.61 9.28 -1.73
CA ASP A 15 -7.07 8.13 -2.49
C ASP A 15 -7.30 8.35 -4.00
N LYS A 16 -6.28 7.99 -4.80
CA LYS A 16 -6.27 8.08 -6.26
C LYS A 16 -6.28 6.68 -6.88
N PRO A 17 -7.43 6.00 -6.89
CA PRO A 17 -7.56 4.66 -7.47
C PRO A 17 -7.20 4.62 -8.96
N GLU A 18 -7.44 5.70 -9.70
CA GLU A 18 -7.07 5.84 -11.12
C GLU A 18 -5.57 5.68 -11.34
N VAL A 19 -4.73 6.30 -10.50
CA VAL A 19 -3.27 6.17 -10.57
C VAL A 19 -2.84 4.73 -10.28
N ARG A 20 -3.53 4.05 -9.34
CA ARG A 20 -3.26 2.64 -9.01
C ARG A 20 -3.65 1.70 -10.16
N ILE A 21 -4.77 1.98 -10.83
CA ILE A 21 -5.26 1.22 -11.99
C ILE A 21 -4.30 1.41 -13.17
N ASP A 22 -3.88 2.64 -13.47
CA ASP A 22 -2.93 2.93 -14.54
C ASP A 22 -1.59 2.20 -14.32
N ARG A 23 -1.09 2.18 -13.08
CA ARG A 23 0.11 1.41 -12.73
C ARG A 23 -0.08 -0.09 -12.96
N LEU A 24 -1.27 -0.63 -12.68
CA LEU A 24 -1.58 -2.05 -12.87
C LEU A 24 -1.65 -2.42 -14.35
N VAL A 25 -2.35 -1.59 -15.15
CA VAL A 25 -2.44 -1.71 -16.61
C VAL A 25 -1.06 -1.68 -17.23
N ASN A 26 -0.25 -0.66 -16.93
CA ASN A 26 1.10 -0.52 -17.49
C ASN A 26 2.04 -1.67 -17.10
N ARG A 27 1.87 -2.23 -15.90
CA ARG A 27 2.71 -3.34 -15.43
C ARG A 27 2.33 -4.69 -16.04
N LYS A 28 1.03 -4.94 -16.24
CA LYS A 28 0.52 -6.26 -16.65
C LYS A 28 0.10 -6.35 -18.12
N GLY A 29 -0.06 -5.22 -18.80
CA GLY A 29 -0.59 -5.18 -20.17
C GLY A 29 -2.06 -5.62 -20.27
N VAL A 30 -2.82 -5.47 -19.18
CA VAL A 30 -4.27 -5.82 -19.11
C VAL A 30 -5.15 -4.62 -19.45
N SER A 31 -6.43 -4.85 -19.75
CA SER A 31 -7.37 -3.76 -19.97
C SER A 31 -7.67 -2.98 -18.69
N VAL A 32 -8.22 -1.77 -18.83
CA VAL A 32 -8.66 -0.95 -17.69
C VAL A 32 -9.78 -1.63 -16.92
N GLU A 33 -10.69 -2.31 -17.62
CA GLU A 33 -11.80 -3.06 -17.04
C GLU A 33 -11.30 -4.23 -16.19
N GLU A 34 -10.36 -5.01 -16.72
CA GLU A 34 -9.74 -6.13 -16.01
C GLU A 34 -8.94 -5.64 -14.80
N ALA A 35 -8.22 -4.52 -14.94
CA ALA A 35 -7.49 -3.92 -13.82
C ALA A 35 -8.42 -3.42 -12.70
N LYS A 36 -9.59 -2.85 -13.05
CA LYS A 36 -10.61 -2.43 -12.07
C LYS A 36 -11.18 -3.63 -11.32
N GLU A 37 -11.57 -4.67 -12.05
CA GLU A 37 -12.13 -5.88 -11.46
C GLU A 37 -11.12 -6.57 -10.54
N GLU A 38 -9.86 -6.71 -10.97
CA GLU A 38 -8.80 -7.27 -10.14
C GLU A 38 -8.62 -6.46 -8.85
N THR A 39 -8.63 -5.13 -8.94
CA THR A 39 -8.46 -4.24 -7.79
C THR A 39 -9.56 -4.46 -6.75
N VAL A 40 -10.83 -4.47 -7.19
CA VAL A 40 -11.99 -4.68 -6.32
C VAL A 40 -11.95 -6.07 -5.67
N VAL A 41 -11.75 -7.12 -6.47
CA VAL A 41 -11.71 -8.51 -5.98
C VAL A 41 -10.56 -8.70 -4.99
N ARG A 42 -9.40 -8.11 -5.28
CA ARG A 42 -8.23 -8.18 -4.42
C ARG A 42 -8.45 -7.43 -3.11
N GLU A 43 -9.08 -6.26 -3.12
CA GLU A 43 -9.37 -5.49 -1.91
C GLU A 43 -10.32 -6.25 -0.99
N ALA A 44 -11.40 -6.84 -1.52
CA ALA A 44 -12.32 -7.67 -0.73
C ALA A 44 -11.62 -8.87 -0.07
N LYS A 45 -10.85 -9.64 -0.86
CA LYS A 45 -10.08 -10.80 -0.36
C LYS A 45 -9.04 -10.40 0.68
N ASN A 46 -8.37 -9.27 0.45
CA ASN A 46 -7.37 -8.75 1.37
C ASN A 46 -8.02 -8.31 2.69
N LEU A 47 -9.10 -7.55 2.65
CA LEU A 47 -9.82 -7.11 3.86
C LEU A 47 -10.24 -8.31 4.72
N GLU A 48 -10.80 -9.36 4.10
CA GLU A 48 -11.17 -10.58 4.80
C GLU A 48 -9.93 -11.27 5.44
N LYS A 49 -8.87 -11.47 4.65
CA LYS A 49 -7.63 -12.11 5.12
C LYS A 49 -6.97 -11.32 6.25
N TRP A 50 -6.86 -10.01 6.09
CA TRP A 50 -6.21 -9.12 7.04
C TRP A 50 -7.04 -8.94 8.31
N GLY A 51 -8.36 -8.92 8.20
CA GLY A 51 -9.24 -8.98 9.37
C GLY A 51 -8.93 -10.20 10.23
N ARG A 52 -8.78 -11.38 9.62
CA ARG A 52 -8.41 -12.61 10.35
C ARG A 52 -7.03 -12.53 11.00
N LEU A 53 -6.04 -11.95 10.31
CA LEU A 53 -4.65 -11.93 10.78
C LEU A 53 -4.38 -10.82 11.82
N TYR A 54 -5.01 -9.66 11.68
CA TYR A 54 -4.61 -8.44 12.38
C TYR A 54 -5.69 -7.84 13.28
N ALA A 55 -6.98 -8.07 13.02
CA ALA A 55 -8.03 -7.48 13.85
C ALA A 55 -8.09 -8.10 15.25
N LYS A 56 -7.59 -9.33 15.45
CA LYS A 56 -7.63 -10.05 16.74
C LYS A 56 -9.02 -10.06 17.40
N GLY A 57 -10.09 -10.02 16.60
CA GLY A 57 -11.48 -9.95 17.10
C GLY A 57 -12.03 -8.54 17.35
N ASP A 58 -11.26 -7.47 17.07
CA ASP A 58 -11.74 -6.09 17.12
C ASP A 58 -12.77 -5.85 16.00
N LYS A 59 -14.03 -5.65 16.40
CA LYS A 59 -15.16 -5.37 15.50
C LYS A 59 -15.13 -3.96 14.90
N ASN A 60 -14.33 -3.06 15.48
CA ASN A 60 -14.14 -1.69 15.01
C ASN A 60 -12.87 -1.56 14.18
N TRP A 61 -12.17 -2.67 13.91
CA TRP A 61 -10.96 -2.65 13.13
C TRP A 61 -11.27 -2.30 11.68
N VAL A 62 -10.69 -1.18 11.23
CA VAL A 62 -10.75 -0.72 9.86
C VAL A 62 -9.34 -0.84 9.30
N TYR A 63 -9.16 -1.69 8.28
CA TYR A 63 -7.83 -1.94 7.69
C TYR A 63 -7.12 -0.66 7.27
N TRP A 64 -7.84 0.30 6.69
CA TRP A 64 -7.26 1.54 6.18
C TRP A 64 -7.01 2.61 7.26
N ASP A 65 -7.36 2.34 8.52
CA ASP A 65 -7.13 3.29 9.61
C ASP A 65 -5.64 3.33 9.97
N LYS A 66 -5.04 4.49 9.67
CA LYS A 66 -3.61 4.80 9.82
C LYS A 66 -3.09 4.53 11.24
N LYS A 67 -3.94 4.59 12.27
CA LYS A 67 -3.54 4.34 13.67
C LYS A 67 -3.03 2.92 13.93
N TYR A 68 -3.36 1.96 13.06
CA TYR A 68 -2.94 0.56 13.21
C TYR A 68 -1.56 0.25 12.63
N TYR A 69 -0.86 1.25 12.08
CA TYR A 69 0.42 1.11 11.39
C TYR A 69 1.52 1.95 12.03
N ASP A 70 2.74 1.43 11.98
CA ASP A 70 3.93 2.10 12.52
C ASP A 70 4.54 3.08 11.52
N LEU A 71 4.29 2.86 10.22
CA LEU A 71 4.77 3.69 9.12
C LEU A 71 3.73 3.77 8.01
N ILE A 72 3.52 4.97 7.48
CA ILE A 72 2.65 5.21 6.32
C ILE A 72 3.54 5.77 5.20
N ILE A 73 3.50 5.14 4.03
CA ILE A 73 4.25 5.59 2.85
C ILE A 73 3.27 5.93 1.74
N ASN A 74 3.32 7.17 1.27
CA ASN A 74 2.49 7.64 0.18
C ASN A 74 3.21 7.49 -1.16
N THR A 75 2.74 6.56 -1.98
CA THR A 75 3.31 6.27 -3.31
C THR A 75 2.79 7.20 -4.40
N TYR A 76 1.94 8.18 -4.09
CA TYR A 76 1.54 9.18 -5.06
C TYR A 76 2.75 9.99 -5.55
N ASN A 77 3.64 10.35 -4.62
CA ASN A 77 4.83 11.17 -4.88
C ASN A 77 6.16 10.39 -4.90
N HIS A 78 6.12 9.07 -4.75
CA HIS A 78 7.31 8.24 -4.65
C HIS A 78 7.28 7.07 -5.63
N ASN A 79 8.41 6.82 -6.28
CA ASN A 79 8.62 5.63 -7.09
C ASN A 79 8.96 4.41 -6.20
N GLN A 80 9.13 3.24 -6.83
CA GLN A 80 9.40 1.99 -6.11
C GLN A 80 10.70 2.01 -5.30
N GLU A 81 11.78 2.59 -5.83
CA GLU A 81 13.09 2.62 -5.17
C GLU A 81 13.06 3.54 -3.95
N GLU A 82 12.46 4.73 -4.09
CA GLU A 82 12.26 5.67 -2.99
C GLU A 82 11.39 5.08 -1.89
N THR A 83 10.28 4.43 -2.27
CA THR A 83 9.39 3.73 -1.34
C THR A 83 10.12 2.63 -0.58
N LEU A 84 10.98 1.86 -1.25
CA LEU A 84 11.78 0.82 -0.62
C LEU A 84 12.78 1.41 0.38
N LYS A 85 13.48 2.49 0.02
CA LYS A 85 14.41 3.19 0.92
C LYS A 85 13.71 3.70 2.19
N ILE A 86 12.52 4.28 2.04
CA ILE A 86 11.69 4.73 3.19
C ILE A 86 11.33 3.55 4.09
N ALA A 87 10.88 2.43 3.50
CA ALA A 87 10.52 1.23 4.25
C ALA A 87 11.72 0.63 5.01
N LEU A 88 12.88 0.51 4.36
CA LEU A 88 14.11 0.00 4.98
C LEU A 88 14.58 0.91 6.11
N LYS A 89 14.55 2.23 5.89
CA LYS A 89 14.86 3.21 6.94
C LYS A 89 13.91 3.08 8.14
N GLY A 90 12.61 2.88 7.90
CA GLY A 90 11.63 2.63 8.96
C GLY A 90 11.89 1.35 9.77
N LEU A 91 12.55 0.36 9.16
CA LEU A 91 13.01 -0.86 9.81
C LEU A 91 14.38 -0.69 10.52
N GLY A 92 15.00 0.48 10.46
CA GLY A 92 16.32 0.75 11.02
C GLY A 92 17.48 0.23 10.15
N ILE A 93 17.24 -0.07 8.87
CA ILE A 93 18.25 -0.50 7.92
C ILE A 93 18.70 0.72 7.12
N ASP A 94 19.98 1.08 7.28
CA ASP A 94 20.56 2.20 6.54
C ASP A 94 21.04 1.75 5.16
N VAL A 95 20.56 2.41 4.11
CA VAL A 95 20.78 2.00 2.70
C VAL A 95 21.83 2.88 2.00
N GLU A 96 22.42 3.84 2.70
CA GLU A 96 23.51 4.68 2.16
C GLU A 96 24.83 3.94 1.98
N SER A 97 25.00 2.77 2.62
CA SER A 97 26.25 1.99 2.64
C SER A 97 26.35 0.89 1.59
N SER A 98 25.35 0.73 0.72
CA SER A 98 25.43 -0.19 -0.43
C SER A 98 25.61 0.57 -1.74
N LYS A 99 26.82 1.11 -1.96
CA LYS A 99 27.33 1.31 -3.32
C LYS A 99 28.25 0.12 -3.65
N PRO A 100 28.15 -0.46 -4.85
CA PRO A 100 29.15 -1.41 -5.35
C PRO A 100 30.54 -0.78 -5.47
#